data_AF-N1PK10-F1
#
_entry.id   AF-N1PK10-F1
#
_cell.length_a   1.000
_cell.length_b   1.000
_cell.length_c   1.000
_cell.angle_alpha   90.00
_cell.angle_beta   90.00
_cell.angle_gamma   90.00
#
_symmetry.space_group_name_H-M   'P 1'
#
loop_
_entity.id
_entity.type
_entity.pdbx_description
1 polymer ?
#
loop_
_entity_poly.entity_id
_entity_poly.type
_entity_poly.pdbx_seq_one_letter_code
_entity_poly.pdbx_strand_id
1 'polypeptide(L)'
;METFNADTETIFDQHTHTFKQMLQLAEKANNQQHLARQNRSFGIDDGLVDILAFIGHKCRDPIMRRQAVDLLLQSNRIDGDRIASTPASIIQAQIKLEEHDLVVKSSQDIPEDRRLKLVAGYQYFDRGHIKLMFVTYPYKVELGAEAKTAFVDLPGSLDGELNHYEADDVGVPDTIVGQGFTSFLEDRNSRRYFHVQMDQFCFPMPKA
;
A
#
# COMPACT_ATOMS: atom_id res chain seq x y z
N MET A 1 -21.37 -2.96 3.94
CA MET A 1 -20.76 -1.82 4.65
C MET A 1 -20.15 -0.95 3.58
N GLU A 2 -20.84 0.12 3.20
CA GLU A 2 -20.37 1.05 2.16
C GLU A 2 -19.11 1.74 2.69
N THR A 3 -17.96 1.49 2.06
CA THR A 3 -16.77 2.32 2.24
C THR A 3 -17.14 3.69 1.69
N PHE A 4 -17.39 4.66 2.58
CA PHE A 4 -17.59 6.05 2.19
C PHE A 4 -16.45 6.45 1.25
N ASN A 5 -16.77 6.66 -0.03
CA ASN A 5 -15.91 7.40 -0.93
C ASN A 5 -15.92 8.82 -0.38
N ALA A 6 -14.95 9.14 0.49
CA ALA A 6 -14.72 10.52 0.84
C ALA A 6 -14.40 11.26 -0.46
N ASP A 7 -15.26 12.19 -0.85
CA ASP A 7 -15.07 12.98 -2.06
C ASP A 7 -13.81 13.85 -1.95
N THR A 8 -13.34 14.13 -0.72
CA THR A 8 -12.08 14.82 -0.39
C THR A 8 -11.27 14.05 0.65
N GLU A 9 -9.95 13.96 0.49
CA GLU A 9 -9.02 13.38 1.46
C GLU A 9 -8.75 14.30 2.65
N THR A 10 -8.84 15.62 2.50
CA THR A 10 -8.71 16.57 3.61
C THR A 10 -9.67 16.29 4.76
N ILE A 11 -10.80 15.61 4.52
CA ILE A 11 -11.76 15.25 5.57
C ILE A 11 -11.13 14.40 6.67
N PHE A 12 -10.08 13.64 6.37
CA PHE A 12 -9.40 12.79 7.34
C PHE A 12 -8.61 13.61 8.38
N ASP A 13 -8.27 14.86 8.11
CA ASP A 13 -7.54 15.71 9.05
C ASP A 13 -8.32 15.97 10.35
N GLN A 14 -9.65 15.98 10.29
CA GLN A 14 -10.49 16.13 11.49
C GLN A 14 -10.37 14.93 12.45
N HIS A 15 -9.84 13.79 11.96
CA HIS A 15 -9.65 12.56 12.71
C HIS A 15 -8.20 12.35 13.17
N THR A 16 -7.35 13.38 13.11
CA THR A 16 -5.95 13.34 13.59
C THR A 16 -5.82 12.75 15.00
N HIS A 17 -6.73 13.09 15.91
CA HIS A 17 -6.73 12.53 17.27
C HIS A 17 -7.02 11.02 17.28
N THR A 18 -7.98 10.57 16.47
CA THR A 18 -8.34 9.16 16.33
C THR A 18 -7.19 8.37 15.73
N PHE A 19 -6.54 8.87 14.67
CA PHE A 19 -5.34 8.24 14.11
C PHE A 19 -4.23 8.08 15.14
N LYS A 20 -3.99 9.11 15.96
CA LYS A 20 -3.01 9.04 17.05
C LYS A 20 -3.35 7.94 18.06
N GLN A 21 -4.62 7.81 18.44
CA GLN A 21 -5.06 6.74 19.34
C GLN A 21 -4.88 5.35 18.72
N MET A 22 -5.25 5.19 17.45
CA MET A 22 -5.07 3.93 16.72
C MET A 22 -3.59 3.55 16.66
N LEU A 23 -2.71 4.50 16.37
CA LEU A 23 -1.27 4.29 16.30
C LEU A 23 -0.69 3.88 17.68
N GLN A 24 -1.13 4.53 18.76
CA GLN A 24 -0.70 4.17 20.12
C GLN A 24 -1.16 2.77 20.52
N LEU A 25 -2.36 2.35 20.11
CA LEU A 25 -2.85 0.99 20.35
C LEU A 25 -2.07 -0.02 19.52
N ALA A 26 -1.81 0.28 18.25
CA ALA A 26 -1.01 -0.55 17.36
C ALA A 26 0.43 -0.74 17.89
N GLU A 27 1.07 0.33 18.35
CA GLU A 27 2.40 0.29 18.96
C GLU A 27 2.42 -0.58 20.23
N LYS A 28 1.44 -0.44 21.12
CA LYS A 28 1.32 -1.29 22.31
C LYS A 28 1.15 -2.76 21.95
N ALA A 29 0.29 -3.08 20.98
CA ALA A 29 0.07 -4.43 20.51
C ALA A 29 1.36 -5.02 19.92
N ASN A 30 2.08 -4.25 19.09
CA ASN A 30 3.33 -4.67 18.49
C ASN A 30 4.42 -4.92 19.56
N ASN A 31 4.56 -4.04 20.55
CA ASN A 31 5.53 -4.18 21.65
C ASN A 31 5.25 -5.41 22.54
N GLN A 32 3.97 -5.68 22.84
CA GLN A 32 3.58 -6.88 23.59
C GLN A 32 3.99 -8.18 22.87
N GLN A 33 3.98 -8.17 21.54
CA GLN A 33 4.43 -9.31 20.75
C GLN A 33 5.94 -9.45 20.63
N HIS A 34 6.66 -8.34 20.50
CA HIS A 34 8.13 -8.35 20.54
C HIS A 34 8.64 -8.95 21.85
N LEU A 35 7.97 -8.68 22.96
CA LEU A 35 8.25 -9.28 24.26
C LEU A 35 7.87 -10.77 24.33
N ALA A 36 6.92 -11.23 23.49
CA ALA A 36 6.37 -12.57 23.54
C ALA A 36 7.12 -13.61 22.67
N ARG A 37 7.90 -13.25 21.64
CA ARG A 37 8.75 -14.22 20.88
C ARG A 37 9.68 -13.61 19.82
N GLN A 38 10.83 -14.28 19.61
CA GLN A 38 11.74 -14.16 18.45
C GLN A 38 11.25 -14.92 17.17
N ASN A 39 10.04 -15.49 17.19
CA ASN A 39 9.53 -16.38 16.14
C ASN A 39 8.43 -15.69 15.32
N ARG A 40 8.38 -15.97 14.00
CA ARG A 40 7.28 -15.54 13.10
C ARG A 40 5.93 -15.91 13.72
N SER A 41 5.01 -14.94 13.77
CA SER A 41 3.65 -15.12 14.27
C SER A 41 2.70 -15.25 13.07
N PHE A 42 1.93 -16.34 13.03
CA PHE A 42 0.85 -16.56 12.08
C PHE A 42 -0.48 -16.28 12.79
N GLY A 43 -1.23 -15.31 12.27
CA GLY A 43 -2.60 -15.02 12.68
C GLY A 43 -3.50 -15.02 11.45
N ILE A 44 -4.75 -15.46 11.61
CA ILE A 44 -5.73 -15.42 10.51
C ILE A 44 -6.49 -14.09 10.48
N ASP A 45 -6.40 -13.25 11.51
CA ASP A 45 -7.24 -12.04 11.57
C ASP A 45 -6.80 -11.03 12.65
N ASP A 46 -5.59 -10.45 12.58
CA ASP A 46 -5.21 -9.43 13.59
C ASP A 46 -5.51 -7.98 13.15
N GLY A 47 -5.89 -7.74 11.89
CA GLY A 47 -6.25 -6.41 11.37
C GLY A 47 -5.18 -5.31 11.56
N LEU A 48 -4.05 -5.58 12.21
CA LEU A 48 -3.03 -4.61 12.59
C LEU A 48 -2.33 -4.06 11.35
N VAL A 49 -2.02 -4.94 10.40
CA VAL A 49 -1.47 -4.54 9.10
C VAL A 49 -2.47 -3.63 8.37
N ASP A 50 -3.76 -3.95 8.39
CA ASP A 50 -4.81 -3.13 7.78
C ASP A 50 -4.99 -1.77 8.47
N ILE A 51 -4.94 -1.75 9.80
CA ILE A 51 -5.03 -0.53 10.61
C ILE A 51 -3.85 0.40 10.29
N LEU A 52 -2.62 -0.13 10.29
CA LEU A 52 -1.43 0.64 9.99
C LEU A 52 -1.41 1.10 8.53
N ALA A 53 -1.81 0.24 7.59
CA ALA A 53 -1.94 0.62 6.19
C ALA A 53 -2.98 1.74 6.00
N PHE A 54 -4.14 1.63 6.66
CA PHE A 54 -5.17 2.66 6.65
C PHE A 54 -4.64 3.99 7.18
N ILE A 55 -3.92 3.99 8.31
CA ILE A 55 -3.28 5.20 8.85
C ILE A 55 -2.30 5.78 7.82
N GLY A 56 -1.38 4.98 7.28
CA GLY A 56 -0.36 5.45 6.34
C GLY A 56 -0.93 6.01 5.02
N HIS A 57 -2.04 5.43 4.55
CA HIS A 57 -2.74 5.90 3.35
C HIS A 57 -3.60 7.13 3.60
N LYS A 58 -4.40 7.19 4.68
CA LYS A 58 -5.45 8.20 4.87
C LYS A 58 -5.06 9.37 5.76
N CYS A 59 -4.19 9.15 6.74
CA CYS A 59 -3.65 10.26 7.51
C CYS A 59 -2.75 11.11 6.60
N ARG A 60 -2.84 12.44 6.69
CA ARG A 60 -1.91 13.38 6.01
C ARG A 60 -0.82 13.91 6.93
N ASP A 61 -0.92 13.66 8.23
CA ASP A 61 0.12 14.08 9.17
C ASP A 61 1.43 13.32 8.90
N PRO A 62 2.51 14.03 8.55
CA PRO A 62 3.73 13.42 8.07
C PRO A 62 4.46 12.61 9.16
N ILE A 63 4.24 12.90 10.43
CA ILE A 63 4.85 12.15 11.55
C ILE A 63 4.11 10.83 11.73
N MET A 64 2.78 10.87 11.86
CA MET A 64 1.98 9.67 12.10
C MET A 64 2.04 8.68 10.94
N ARG A 65 2.09 9.17 9.69
CA ARG A 65 2.23 8.29 8.52
C ARG A 65 3.55 7.53 8.52
N ARG A 66 4.66 8.20 8.80
CA ARG A 66 5.99 7.58 8.84
C ARG A 66 6.10 6.61 10.02
N GLN A 67 5.50 6.96 11.17
CA GLN A 67 5.41 6.03 12.29
C GLN A 67 4.61 4.75 11.94
N ALA A 68 3.52 4.85 11.19
CA ALA A 68 2.77 3.68 10.74
C ALA A 68 3.61 2.79 9.79
N VAL A 69 4.38 3.41 8.89
CA VAL A 69 5.35 2.71 8.03
C VAL A 69 6.41 2.00 8.87
N ASP A 70 6.99 2.67 9.86
CA ASP A 70 8.02 2.09 10.71
C ASP A 70 7.50 0.87 11.48
N LEU A 71 6.27 0.94 12.01
CA LEU A 71 5.62 -0.20 12.68
C LEU A 71 5.37 -1.38 11.73
N LEU A 72 4.95 -1.11 10.49
CA LEU A 72 4.79 -2.15 9.46
C LEU A 72 6.12 -2.84 9.11
N LEU A 73 7.20 -2.06 8.99
CA LEU A 73 8.54 -2.58 8.68
C LEU A 73 9.15 -3.39 9.84
N GLN A 74 8.87 -3.00 11.08
CA GLN A 74 9.33 -3.71 12.28
C GLN A 74 8.52 -4.98 12.56
N SER A 75 7.33 -5.11 11.95
CA SER A 75 6.46 -6.25 12.15
C SER A 75 6.96 -7.48 11.38
N ASN A 76 7.27 -8.56 12.11
CA ASN A 76 7.56 -9.88 11.54
C ASN A 76 6.28 -10.72 11.28
N ARG A 77 5.13 -10.05 11.15
CA ARG A 77 3.84 -10.72 10.97
C ARG A 77 3.62 -11.16 9.54
N ILE A 78 3.02 -12.34 9.44
CA ILE A 78 2.48 -12.89 8.21
C ILE A 78 1.02 -13.22 8.49
N ASP A 79 0.11 -12.43 7.91
CA ASP A 79 -1.33 -12.59 8.06
C ASP A 79 -1.86 -13.33 6.82
N GLY A 80 -1.83 -14.67 6.86
CA GLY A 80 -2.13 -15.51 5.69
C GLY A 80 -1.00 -15.47 4.66
N ASP A 81 -1.24 -14.92 3.47
CA ASP A 81 -0.24 -14.61 2.43
C ASP A 81 0.31 -13.18 2.54
N ARG A 82 -0.12 -12.42 3.57
CA ARG A 82 0.17 -10.99 3.67
C ARG A 82 1.42 -10.72 4.49
N ILE A 83 2.46 -10.18 3.85
CA ILE A 83 3.69 -9.75 4.51
C ILE A 83 3.57 -8.26 4.89
N ALA A 84 3.69 -7.94 6.17
CA ALA A 84 3.50 -6.58 6.71
C ALA A 84 4.42 -5.51 6.06
N SER A 85 5.60 -5.88 5.58
CA SER A 85 6.51 -4.96 4.91
C SER A 85 6.07 -4.56 3.50
N THR A 86 5.17 -5.31 2.84
CA THR A 86 4.64 -4.94 1.51
C THR A 86 3.84 -3.63 1.54
N PRO A 87 2.81 -3.46 2.39
CA PRO A 87 2.08 -2.19 2.47
C PRO A 87 2.99 -1.04 2.92
N ALA A 88 4.04 -1.28 3.74
CA ALA A 88 5.01 -0.25 4.07
C ALA A 88 5.71 0.31 2.82
N SER A 89 6.22 -0.56 1.94
CA SER A 89 6.90 -0.15 0.71
C SER A 89 5.96 0.61 -0.25
N ILE A 90 4.70 0.18 -0.35
CA ILE A 90 3.66 0.88 -1.13
C ILE A 90 3.41 2.29 -0.56
N ILE A 91 3.24 2.41 0.76
CA ILE A 91 2.98 3.69 1.42
C ILE A 91 4.18 4.61 1.32
N GLN A 92 5.41 4.10 1.42
CA GLN A 92 6.63 4.89 1.20
C GLN A 92 6.68 5.46 -0.21
N ALA A 93 6.34 4.66 -1.23
CA ALA A 93 6.27 5.13 -2.61
C ALA A 93 5.20 6.22 -2.78
N GLN A 94 4.03 6.04 -2.14
CA GLN A 94 2.99 7.06 -2.14
C GLN A 94 3.46 8.35 -1.47
N ILE A 95 4.00 8.30 -0.25
CA ILE A 95 4.52 9.45 0.49
C ILE A 95 5.56 10.20 -0.37
N LYS A 96 6.50 9.47 -0.98
CA LYS A 96 7.53 10.07 -1.85
C LYS A 96 6.94 10.84 -3.03
N LEU A 97 5.88 10.32 -3.64
CA LEU A 97 5.22 10.97 -4.77
C LEU A 97 4.34 12.18 -4.36
N GLU A 98 3.67 12.09 -3.20
CA GLU A 98 2.82 13.17 -2.67
C GLU A 98 3.67 14.35 -2.18
N GLU A 99 4.76 14.06 -1.48
CA GLU A 99 5.64 15.04 -0.84
C GLU A 99 6.79 15.53 -1.74
N HIS A 100 6.80 15.12 -3.02
CA HIS A 100 7.87 15.49 -3.95
C HIS A 100 7.98 17.01 -4.09
N ASP A 101 9.20 17.51 -3.87
CA ASP A 101 9.59 18.93 -3.85
C ASP A 101 8.90 19.79 -2.77
N LEU A 102 8.36 19.15 -1.71
CA LEU A 102 7.73 19.84 -0.58
C LEU A 102 8.55 19.67 0.71
N VAL A 103 8.57 20.71 1.53
CA VAL A 103 9.07 20.64 2.91
C VAL A 103 7.88 20.41 3.84
N VAL A 104 7.59 19.15 4.13
CA VAL A 104 6.36 18.75 4.82
C VAL A 104 6.57 18.64 6.33
N LYS A 105 5.88 19.48 7.11
CA LYS A 105 5.92 19.50 8.58
C LYS A 105 4.58 19.18 9.24
N SER A 106 3.48 19.33 8.52
CA SER A 106 2.12 19.11 8.96
C SER A 106 1.23 18.64 7.81
N SER A 107 0.00 18.21 8.12
CA SER A 107 -0.98 17.83 7.09
C SER A 107 -1.34 18.96 6.12
N GLN A 108 -1.19 20.21 6.54
CA GLN A 108 -1.49 21.40 5.73
C GLN A 108 -0.45 21.63 4.62
N ASP A 109 0.75 21.05 4.75
CA ASP A 109 1.81 21.18 3.77
C ASP A 109 1.63 20.21 2.59
N ILE A 110 0.62 19.34 2.63
CA ILE A 110 0.25 18.42 1.54
C ILE A 110 -1.11 18.87 0.96
N PRO A 111 -1.12 19.66 -0.13
CA PRO A 111 -2.34 20.06 -0.81
C PRO A 111 -3.22 18.87 -1.24
N GLU A 112 -4.52 19.11 -1.36
CA GLU A 112 -5.50 18.07 -1.74
C GLU A 112 -5.20 17.47 -3.13
N ASP A 113 -4.84 18.31 -4.11
CA ASP A 113 -4.47 17.91 -5.47
C ASP A 113 -3.17 17.09 -5.55
N ARG A 114 -2.35 17.09 -4.48
CA ARG A 114 -1.16 16.24 -4.35
C ARG A 114 -1.48 14.85 -3.81
N ARG A 115 -2.67 14.64 -3.23
CA ARG A 115 -3.06 13.36 -2.65
C ARG A 115 -3.28 12.29 -3.70
N LEU A 116 -2.81 11.09 -3.41
CA LEU A 116 -2.82 9.96 -4.33
C LEU A 116 -3.73 8.85 -3.80
N LYS A 117 -4.55 8.31 -4.69
CA LYS A 117 -5.31 7.09 -4.47
C LYS A 117 -4.70 5.95 -5.29
N LEU A 118 -4.32 4.87 -4.62
CA LEU A 118 -3.91 3.64 -5.29
C LEU A 118 -5.13 3.05 -6.02
N VAL A 119 -5.03 2.85 -7.32
CA VAL A 119 -6.12 2.30 -8.16
C VAL A 119 -5.82 0.94 -8.74
N ALA A 120 -4.52 0.64 -8.95
CA ALA A 120 -4.11 -0.67 -9.40
C ALA A 120 -2.67 -1.01 -8.98
N GLY A 121 -2.41 -2.31 -8.87
CA GLY A 121 -1.08 -2.89 -8.70
C GLY A 121 -0.86 -4.01 -9.70
N TYR A 122 0.31 -4.03 -10.33
CA TYR A 122 0.73 -5.02 -11.32
C TYR A 122 1.99 -5.70 -10.79
N GLN A 123 1.86 -6.93 -10.33
CA GLN A 123 2.95 -7.69 -9.72
C GLN A 123 3.68 -8.53 -10.77
N TYR A 124 5.00 -8.57 -10.64
CA TYR A 124 5.92 -9.34 -11.48
C TYR A 124 6.75 -10.22 -10.54
N PHE A 125 6.35 -11.48 -10.37
CA PHE A 125 6.94 -12.40 -9.38
C PHE A 125 8.37 -12.78 -9.74
N ASP A 126 8.62 -13.02 -11.02
CA ASP A 126 9.93 -13.32 -11.57
C ASP A 126 10.95 -12.19 -11.35
N ARG A 127 10.46 -10.96 -11.19
CA ARG A 127 11.29 -9.77 -11.00
C ARG A 127 11.23 -9.19 -9.60
N GLY A 128 10.44 -9.79 -8.70
CA GLY A 128 10.33 -9.36 -7.31
C GLY A 128 9.81 -7.94 -7.10
N HIS A 129 9.01 -7.38 -8.03
CA HIS A 129 8.51 -6.01 -7.91
C HIS A 129 7.04 -5.85 -8.27
N ILE A 130 6.47 -4.73 -7.86
CA ILE A 130 5.13 -4.28 -8.19
C ILE A 130 5.17 -2.90 -8.84
N LYS A 131 4.47 -2.76 -9.97
CA LYS A 131 4.13 -1.46 -10.54
C LYS A 131 2.82 -0.99 -9.94
N LEU A 132 2.85 0.15 -9.28
CA LEU A 132 1.70 0.79 -8.65
C LEU A 132 1.17 1.89 -9.56
N MET A 133 -0.14 1.97 -9.71
CA MET A 133 -0.84 3.06 -10.37
C MET A 133 -1.63 3.87 -9.35
N PHE A 134 -1.34 5.16 -9.31
CA PHE A 134 -2.02 6.13 -8.50
C PHE A 134 -2.74 7.15 -9.36
N VAL A 135 -3.79 7.75 -8.82
CA VAL A 135 -4.46 8.91 -9.41
C VAL A 135 -4.51 10.04 -8.40
N THR A 136 -4.33 11.28 -8.84
CA THR A 136 -4.47 12.47 -7.99
C THR A 136 -5.93 12.81 -7.74
N TYR A 137 -6.22 13.56 -6.67
CA TYR A 137 -7.53 14.18 -6.51
C TYR A 137 -7.87 15.04 -7.75
N PRO A 138 -9.11 15.03 -8.26
CA PRO A 138 -10.36 14.46 -7.70
C PRO A 138 -10.63 12.99 -8.08
N TYR A 139 -9.60 12.21 -8.40
CA TYR A 139 -9.65 10.77 -8.70
C TYR A 139 -10.52 10.38 -9.90
N LYS A 140 -10.89 11.37 -10.71
CA LYS A 140 -11.67 11.25 -11.94
C LYS A 140 -10.94 11.97 -13.06
N VAL A 141 -10.58 11.23 -14.10
CA VAL A 141 -9.81 11.76 -15.24
C VAL A 141 -10.59 12.87 -15.94
N GLU A 142 -11.91 12.71 -16.04
CA GLU A 142 -12.83 13.70 -16.59
C GLU A 142 -12.88 15.01 -15.80
N LEU A 143 -12.44 15.01 -14.53
CA LEU A 143 -12.34 16.19 -13.68
C LEU A 143 -10.89 16.70 -13.54
N GLY A 144 -9.95 16.16 -14.32
CA GLY A 144 -8.55 16.59 -14.33
C GLY A 144 -7.60 15.79 -13.44
N ALA A 145 -8.00 14.60 -12.96
CA ALA A 145 -7.08 13.74 -12.23
C ALA A 145 -5.91 13.26 -13.11
N GLU A 146 -4.71 13.30 -12.56
CA GLU A 146 -3.48 12.85 -13.20
C GLU A 146 -3.11 11.45 -12.70
N ALA A 147 -2.65 10.58 -13.61
CA ALA A 147 -2.11 9.28 -13.25
C ALA A 147 -0.63 9.37 -12.91
N LYS A 148 -0.22 8.75 -11.81
CA LYS A 148 1.19 8.58 -11.43
C LYS A 148 1.53 7.11 -11.26
N THR A 149 2.77 6.74 -11.54
CA THR A 149 3.24 5.36 -11.37
C THR A 149 4.49 5.29 -10.51
N ALA A 150 4.62 4.22 -9.74
CA ALA A 150 5.85 3.88 -9.04
C ALA A 150 6.15 2.38 -9.21
N PHE A 151 7.43 2.04 -9.29
CA PHE A 151 7.90 0.67 -9.13
C PHE A 151 8.42 0.50 -7.71
N VAL A 152 8.04 -0.61 -7.08
CA VAL A 152 8.41 -0.94 -5.71
C VAL A 152 8.91 -2.37 -5.66
N ASP A 153 10.09 -2.57 -5.11
CA ASP A 153 10.62 -3.91 -4.85
C ASP A 153 9.86 -4.54 -3.67
N LEU A 154 9.45 -5.79 -3.86
CA LEU A 154 8.69 -6.53 -2.87
C LEU A 154 9.64 -7.32 -1.95
N PRO A 155 9.44 -7.25 -0.62
CA PRO A 155 10.25 -7.98 0.33
C PRO A 155 10.02 -9.49 0.18
N GLY A 156 11.12 -10.26 0.05
CA GLY A 156 11.06 -11.73 -0.08
C GLY A 156 11.24 -12.29 -1.50
N SER A 157 11.67 -11.48 -2.47
CA SER A 157 12.16 -12.00 -3.76
C SER A 157 13.25 -13.04 -3.52
N LEU A 158 12.97 -14.29 -3.93
CA LEU A 158 13.91 -15.41 -3.87
C LEU A 158 15.17 -15.04 -4.65
N ASP A 159 16.31 -15.01 -3.95
CA ASP A 159 17.68 -14.99 -4.46
C ASP A 159 17.81 -14.76 -5.99
N GLY A 160 17.77 -13.49 -6.38
CA GLY A 160 18.13 -13.04 -7.71
C GLY A 160 18.70 -11.65 -7.58
N GLU A 161 19.93 -11.44 -8.03
CA GLU A 161 20.56 -10.13 -8.09
C GLU A 161 19.56 -9.09 -8.62
N LEU A 162 19.37 -8.01 -7.86
CA LEU A 162 18.55 -6.86 -8.20
C LEU A 162 19.08 -6.24 -9.49
N ASN A 163 18.69 -6.79 -10.63
CA ASN A 163 18.96 -6.20 -11.91
C ASN A 163 18.15 -4.89 -11.96
N HIS A 164 18.85 -3.77 -12.02
CA HIS A 164 18.27 -2.47 -12.34
C HIS A 164 17.65 -2.56 -13.74
N TYR A 165 16.36 -2.85 -13.82
CA TYR A 165 15.62 -2.85 -15.08
C TYR A 165 15.07 -1.45 -15.36
N GLU A 166 15.26 -0.99 -16.59
CA GLU A 166 14.72 0.28 -17.06
C GLU A 166 13.18 0.27 -17.02
N ALA A 167 12.58 1.41 -16.70
CA ALA A 167 11.15 1.58 -16.43
C ALA A 167 10.19 1.23 -17.58
N ASP A 168 10.73 0.93 -18.77
CA ASP A 168 9.99 0.73 -20.02
C ASP A 168 9.84 -0.73 -20.47
N ASP A 169 10.52 -1.70 -19.84
CA ASP A 169 10.28 -3.13 -20.13
C ASP A 169 9.08 -3.65 -19.34
N VAL A 170 7.88 -3.26 -19.78
CA VAL A 170 6.61 -3.64 -19.16
C VAL A 170 6.30 -5.10 -19.54
N GLY A 171 6.86 -6.04 -18.79
CA GLY A 171 6.57 -7.46 -18.90
C GLY A 171 5.06 -7.77 -18.73
N VAL A 172 4.70 -9.04 -18.82
CA VAL A 172 3.33 -9.49 -18.52
C VAL A 172 3.20 -9.70 -17.01
N PRO A 173 2.33 -8.97 -16.30
CA PRO A 173 2.20 -9.10 -14.85
C PRO A 173 1.55 -10.43 -14.49
N ASP A 174 2.04 -11.06 -13.43
CA ASP A 174 1.50 -12.32 -12.90
C ASP A 174 0.16 -12.10 -12.18
N THR A 175 0.05 -10.98 -11.47
CA THR A 175 -1.16 -10.59 -10.76
C THR A 175 -1.48 -9.12 -11.00
N ILE A 176 -2.74 -8.83 -11.35
CA ILE A 176 -3.27 -7.47 -11.48
C ILE A 176 -4.35 -7.30 -10.43
N VAL A 177 -4.19 -6.31 -9.57
CA VAL A 177 -5.18 -5.97 -8.55
C VAL A 177 -5.69 -4.57 -8.83
N GLY A 178 -7.00 -4.37 -8.70
CA GLY A 178 -7.61 -3.08 -8.84
C GLY A 178 -8.86 -2.95 -7.96
N GLN A 179 -9.57 -1.85 -8.13
CA GLN A 179 -10.81 -1.62 -7.39
C GLN A 179 -11.87 -2.68 -7.74
N GLY A 180 -12.16 -3.56 -6.78
CA GLY A 180 -13.20 -4.59 -6.89
C GLY A 180 -12.80 -5.83 -7.69
N PHE A 181 -11.52 -6.01 -8.02
CA PHE A 181 -11.07 -7.22 -8.71
C PHE A 181 -9.61 -7.58 -8.45
N THR A 182 -9.32 -8.85 -8.61
CA THR A 182 -7.97 -9.41 -8.73
C THR A 182 -7.93 -10.34 -9.94
N SER A 183 -6.86 -10.27 -10.73
CA SER A 183 -6.66 -11.10 -11.92
C SER A 183 -5.34 -11.84 -11.84
N PHE A 184 -5.33 -13.14 -12.11
CA PHE A 184 -4.14 -13.99 -12.08
C PHE A 184 -3.81 -14.49 -13.48
N LEU A 185 -2.54 -14.40 -13.87
CA LEU A 185 -2.08 -14.85 -15.18
C LEU A 185 -2.23 -16.38 -15.30
N GLU A 186 -3.00 -16.84 -16.27
CA GLU A 186 -3.15 -18.27 -16.59
C GLU A 186 -2.17 -18.71 -17.67
N ASP A 187 -1.96 -17.88 -18.68
CA ASP A 187 -1.06 -18.16 -19.80
C ASP A 187 -0.34 -16.88 -20.24
N ARG A 188 0.98 -16.90 -20.12
CA ARG A 188 1.87 -15.78 -20.48
C ARG A 188 1.90 -15.50 -21.98
N ASN A 189 1.73 -16.52 -22.82
CA ASN A 189 1.80 -16.37 -24.27
C ASN A 189 0.53 -15.71 -24.82
N SER A 190 -0.64 -16.19 -24.40
CA SER A 190 -1.93 -15.59 -24.79
C SER A 190 -2.34 -14.39 -23.95
N ARG A 191 -1.59 -14.06 -22.88
CA ARG A 191 -1.92 -13.01 -21.90
C ARG A 191 -3.32 -13.17 -21.32
N ARG A 192 -3.73 -14.42 -21.07
CA ARG A 192 -5.04 -14.75 -20.51
C ARG A 192 -4.99 -14.70 -18.99
N TYR A 193 -6.00 -14.09 -18.39
CA TYR A 193 -6.13 -13.95 -16.94
C TYR A 193 -7.40 -14.63 -16.43
N PHE A 194 -7.27 -15.27 -15.27
CA PHE A 194 -8.37 -15.68 -14.43
C PHE A 194 -8.80 -14.49 -13.56
N HIS A 195 -10.04 -14.04 -13.72
CA HIS A 195 -10.55 -12.86 -13.02
C HIS A 195 -11.42 -13.24 -11.82
N VAL A 196 -11.11 -12.64 -10.67
CA VAL A 196 -11.91 -12.72 -9.44
C VAL A 196 -12.51 -11.33 -9.19
N GLN A 197 -13.83 -11.23 -9.25
CA GLN A 197 -14.56 -10.06 -8.76
C GLN A 197 -14.63 -10.13 -7.24
N MET A 198 -14.37 -9.02 -6.59
CA MET A 198 -14.41 -8.91 -5.13
C MET A 198 -15.29 -7.73 -4.77
N ASP A 199 -16.20 -7.96 -3.82
CA ASP A 199 -17.12 -6.92 -3.35
C ASP A 199 -16.40 -5.79 -2.58
N GLN A 200 -15.10 -5.97 -2.29
CA GLN A 200 -14.23 -5.06 -1.54
C GLN A 200 -12.83 -4.98 -2.17
N PHE A 201 -12.18 -3.83 -2.02
CA PHE A 201 -10.79 -3.62 -2.47
C PHE A 201 -9.83 -4.44 -1.60
N CYS A 202 -9.03 -5.31 -2.23
CA CYS A 202 -7.93 -6.02 -1.59
C CYS A 202 -6.60 -5.37 -1.96
N PHE A 203 -5.68 -5.28 -1.00
CA PHE A 203 -4.32 -4.86 -1.28
C PHE A 203 -3.63 -5.86 -2.23
N PRO A 204 -2.89 -5.40 -3.25
CA PRO A 204 -2.04 -6.29 -4.03
C PRO A 204 -0.94 -6.86 -3.14
N MET A 205 -1.08 -8.12 -2.76
CA MET A 205 -0.08 -8.84 -1.96
C MET A 205 0.57 -9.93 -2.82
N PRO A 206 1.91 -10.01 -2.85
CA PRO A 206 2.59 -11.07 -3.58
C PRO A 206 2.35 -12.41 -2.89
N LYS A 207 2.21 -13.47 -3.70
CA LYS A 207 2.23 -14.84 -3.18
C LYS A 207 3.68 -15.19 -2.85
N ALA A 208 3.91 -15.72 -1.64
CA ALA A 208 5.18 -16.32 -1.24
C ALA A 208 5.45 -17.63 -1.99
#